data_AF-A0A1Q6HUG5-F1
#
_entry.id   AF-A0A1Q6HUG5-F1
#
_cell.length_a   1.000
_cell.length_b   1.000
_cell.length_c   1.000
_cell.angle_alpha   90.00
_cell.angle_beta   90.00
_cell.angle_gamma   90.00
#
_symmetry.space_group_name_H-M   'P 1'
#
loop_
_entity.id
_entity.type
_entity.pdbx_description
1 polymer ?
#
loop_
_entity_poly.entity_id
_entity_poly.type
_entity_poly.pdbx_seq_one_letter_code
_entity_poly.pdbx_strand_id
1 'polypeptide(L)'
;MLSGINEAGKASSDIYLSRDGGVNWSLSDTLVVMPQEFKARGFSSIYVDKDNYMYLFGGKETNSSNVLNQIWRGRINRLGF
;
A
#
# COMPACT_ATOMS: atom_id res chain seq x y z
N MET A 1 -7.09 -1.81 1.13
CA MET A 1 -6.71 -0.65 0.32
C MET A 1 -5.38 -0.12 0.83
N LEU A 2 -4.38 -0.07 -0.02
CA LEU A 2 -3.10 0.60 0.20
C LEU A 2 -2.92 1.54 -0.99
N SER A 3 -2.20 2.66 -0.79
CA SER A 3 -2.01 3.70 -1.80
C SER A 3 -3.25 4.62 -1.95
N GLY A 4 -3.03 5.81 -2.50
CA GLY A 4 -4.06 6.82 -2.75
C GLY A 4 -3.52 8.23 -2.55
N ILE A 5 -4.14 9.21 -3.20
CA ILE A 5 -3.86 10.64 -3.00
C ILE A 5 -5.17 11.30 -2.58
N ASN A 6 -5.15 12.02 -1.45
CA ASN A 6 -6.33 12.72 -0.98
C ASN A 6 -6.57 14.03 -1.77
N GLU A 7 -7.67 14.72 -1.45
CA GLU A 7 -8.07 15.98 -2.11
C GLU A 7 -7.00 17.08 -1.97
N ALA A 8 -6.22 17.07 -0.90
CA ALA A 8 -5.10 17.99 -0.70
C ALA A 8 -3.82 17.61 -1.50
N GLY A 9 -3.87 16.56 -2.32
CA GLY A 9 -2.74 16.11 -3.13
C GLY A 9 -1.68 15.33 -2.35
N LYS A 10 -1.97 14.92 -1.11
CA LYS A 10 -1.06 14.16 -0.25
C LYS A 10 -1.27 12.66 -0.42
N ALA A 11 -0.21 11.94 -0.78
CA ALA A 11 -0.25 10.49 -0.80
C ALA A 11 -0.31 9.88 0.61
N SER A 12 -0.99 8.74 0.75
CA SER A 12 -1.06 7.98 2.00
C SER A 12 -0.20 6.71 1.96
N SER A 13 0.37 6.36 3.12
CA SER A 13 1.02 5.08 3.40
C SER A 13 0.14 4.15 4.23
N ASP A 14 -1.05 4.61 4.64
CA ASP A 14 -1.96 3.81 5.45
C ASP A 14 -2.47 2.62 4.64
N ILE A 15 -2.57 1.48 5.32
CA ILE A 15 -3.13 0.26 4.78
C ILE A 15 -4.45 0.03 5.49
N TYR A 16 -5.53 -0.12 4.75
CA TYR A 16 -6.84 -0.52 5.25
C TYR A 16 -7.13 -1.95 4.82
N LEU A 17 -7.79 -2.73 5.67
CA LEU A 17 -8.21 -4.09 5.39
C LEU A 17 -9.73 -4.18 5.49
N SER A 18 -10.31 -4.96 4.60
CA SER A 18 -11.70 -5.39 4.70
C SER A 18 -11.73 -6.90 4.86
N ARG A 19 -12.61 -7.37 5.74
CA ARG A 19 -12.84 -8.80 6.02
C ARG A 19 -14.18 -9.30 5.46
N ASP A 20 -14.93 -8.42 4.81
CA ASP A 20 -16.31 -8.63 4.38
C ASP A 20 -16.53 -8.23 2.91
N GLY A 21 -15.50 -8.39 2.08
CA GLY A 21 -15.59 -8.14 0.64
C GLY A 21 -15.64 -6.66 0.25
N GLY A 22 -15.23 -5.77 1.14
CA GLY A 22 -15.09 -4.34 0.87
C GLY A 22 -16.19 -3.45 1.47
N VAL A 23 -17.07 -4.00 2.32
CA VAL A 23 -18.16 -3.25 2.95
C VAL A 23 -17.65 -2.41 4.12
N ASN A 24 -16.89 -3.02 5.03
CA ASN A 24 -16.24 -2.33 6.14
C ASN A 24 -14.72 -2.35 5.97
N TRP A 25 -14.09 -1.24 6.36
CA TRP A 25 -12.64 -1.06 6.30
C TRP A 25 -12.11 -0.62 7.65
N SER A 26 -11.08 -1.32 8.14
CA SER A 26 -10.33 -0.94 9.33
C SER A 26 -8.89 -0.62 8.97
N LEU A 27 -8.29 0.36 9.64
CA LEU A 27 -6.84 0.58 9.53
C LEU A 27 -6.10 -0.70 9.93
N SER A 28 -5.14 -1.09 9.11
CA SER A 28 -4.28 -2.25 9.35
C SER A 28 -3.40 -2.00 10.56
N ASP A 29 -3.23 -3.05 11.35
CA ASP A 29 -2.31 -3.09 12.48
C ASP A 29 -0.91 -3.56 12.01
N THR A 30 -0.19 -4.29 12.88
CA THR A 30 1.18 -4.75 12.64
C THR A 30 1.31 -5.95 11.70
N LEU A 31 0.20 -6.56 11.27
CA LEU A 31 0.22 -7.80 10.49
C LEU A 31 0.36 -7.58 8.98
N VAL A 32 -0.07 -6.43 8.45
CA VAL A 32 0.14 -6.06 7.05
C VAL A 32 0.97 -4.78 7.00
N VAL A 33 2.19 -4.87 6.49
CA VAL A 33 3.18 -3.78 6.61
C VAL A 33 3.98 -3.59 5.33
N MET A 34 4.26 -2.32 5.05
CA MET A 34 5.35 -1.89 4.16
C MET A 34 6.62 -1.65 5.00
N PRO A 35 7.82 -1.63 4.39
CA PRO A 35 9.05 -1.32 5.11
C PRO A 35 9.02 0.11 5.68
N GLN A 36 9.77 0.37 6.74
CA GLN A 36 9.71 1.65 7.48
C GLN A 36 10.10 2.86 6.60
N GLU A 37 11.01 2.64 5.65
CA GLU A 37 11.48 3.63 4.68
C GLU A 37 10.49 3.87 3.52
N PHE A 38 9.38 3.13 3.47
CA PHE A 38 8.37 3.26 2.43
C PHE A 38 7.87 4.70 2.34
N LYS A 39 7.87 5.24 1.12
CA LYS A 39 7.29 6.55 0.82
C LYS A 39 5.90 6.36 0.25
N ALA A 40 4.92 7.02 0.88
CA ALA A 40 3.52 7.03 0.50
C ALA A 40 3.33 7.34 -0.99
N ARG A 41 2.39 6.63 -1.65
CA ARG A 41 2.13 6.78 -3.09
C ARG A 41 0.66 6.73 -3.40
N GLY A 42 0.26 7.39 -4.48
CA GLY A 42 -0.95 7.06 -5.24
C GLY A 42 -0.63 6.49 -6.61
N PHE A 43 -1.65 6.08 -7.36
CA PHE A 43 -1.52 5.60 -8.75
C PHE A 43 -0.52 4.45 -8.94
N SER A 44 -0.31 3.66 -7.88
CA SER A 44 0.59 2.50 -7.93
C SER A 44 -0.16 1.24 -8.34
N SER A 45 0.56 0.28 -8.91
CA SER A 45 0.04 -1.09 -9.12
C SER A 45 0.48 -1.98 -7.98
N ILE A 46 -0.38 -2.87 -7.51
CA ILE A 46 -0.09 -3.78 -6.41
C ILE A 46 -0.33 -5.23 -6.86
N TYR A 47 0.62 -6.11 -6.54
CA TYR A 47 0.54 -7.55 -6.73
C TYR A 47 0.81 -8.25 -5.40
N VAL A 48 0.05 -9.30 -5.09
CA VAL A 48 0.30 -10.16 -3.94
C VAL A 48 0.66 -11.54 -4.44
N ASP A 49 1.80 -12.07 -4.00
CA ASP A 49 2.23 -13.40 -4.40
C ASP A 49 1.67 -14.51 -3.49
N LYS A 50 1.96 -15.77 -3.84
CA LYS A 50 1.53 -16.96 -3.10
C LYS A 50 2.10 -17.04 -1.67
N ASP A 51 3.19 -16.32 -1.39
CA ASP A 51 3.87 -16.32 -0.09
C ASP A 51 3.48 -15.08 0.74
N ASN A 52 2.41 -14.39 0.33
CA ASN A 52 1.85 -13.20 0.97
C ASN A 52 2.79 -11.99 0.96
N TYR A 53 3.76 -11.93 0.05
CA TYR A 53 4.49 -10.69 -0.22
C TYR A 53 3.64 -9.76 -1.07
N MET A 54 3.58 -8.50 -0.64
CA MET A 54 2.94 -7.43 -1.39
C MET A 54 4.02 -6.67 -2.17
N TYR A 55 3.86 -6.57 -3.47
CA TYR A 55 4.71 -5.79 -4.34
C TYR A 55 3.94 -4.57 -4.85
N LEU A 56 4.50 -3.38 -4.62
CA LEU A 56 3.96 -2.12 -5.10
C LEU A 56 4.91 -1.55 -6.15
N PHE A 57 4.39 -1.28 -7.34
CA PHE A 57 5.15 -0.83 -8.50
C PHE A 57 4.83 0.63 -8.83
N GLY A 58 5.88 1.43 -8.92
CA GLY A 58 5.84 2.81 -9.36
C GLY A 58 5.00 3.73 -8.48
N GLY A 59 3.99 4.35 -9.08
CA GLY A 59 3.14 5.35 -8.43
C GLY A 59 3.73 6.75 -8.41
N LYS A 60 2.99 7.65 -7.77
CA LYS A 60 3.27 9.09 -7.65
C LYS A 60 3.21 9.54 -6.20
N GLU A 61 4.04 10.51 -5.82
CA GLU A 61 4.04 11.11 -4.47
C GLU A 61 2.93 12.17 -4.31
N THR A 62 2.60 12.86 -5.41
CA THR A 62 1.52 13.85 -5.52
C THR A 62 0.84 13.75 -6.89
N ASN A 63 -0.32 14.38 -7.07
CA ASN A 63 -1.06 14.37 -8.36
C ASN A 63 -0.22 14.88 -9.54
N SER A 64 0.63 15.90 -9.30
CA SER A 64 1.47 16.54 -10.32
C SER A 64 2.87 15.96 -10.45
N SER A 65 3.30 15.06 -9.55
CA SER A 65 4.62 14.42 -9.62
C SER A 65 4.74 13.46 -10.82
N ASN A 66 5.99 13.21 -11.24
CA ASN A 66 6.31 12.17 -12.21
C ASN A 66 6.01 10.78 -11.64
N VAL A 67 5.72 9.83 -12.54
CA VAL A 67 5.63 8.42 -12.14
C VAL A 67 7.03 7.94 -11.77
N LEU A 68 7.13 7.28 -10.62
CA LEU A 68 8.38 6.72 -10.11
C LEU A 68 8.61 5.31 -10.68
N ASN A 69 9.87 4.90 -10.75
CA ASN A 69 10.31 3.58 -11.24
C ASN A 69 10.76 2.64 -10.10
N GLN A 70 10.23 2.86 -8.90
CA GLN A 70 10.61 2.11 -7.69
C GLN A 70 9.65 0.95 -7.45
N ILE A 71 10.18 -0.13 -6.88
CA ILE A 71 9.40 -1.27 -6.41
C ILE A 71 9.55 -1.35 -4.90
N TRP A 72 8.44 -1.46 -4.20
CA TRP A 72 8.41 -1.68 -2.76
C TRP A 72 7.84 -3.04 -2.45
N ARG A 73 8.40 -3.71 -1.44
CA ARG A 73 7.94 -5.01 -0.98
C ARG A 73 7.49 -4.95 0.48
N GLY A 74 6.20 -5.13 0.71
CA GLY A 74 5.60 -5.36 2.01
C GLY A 74 5.21 -6.84 2.21
N ARG A 75 4.48 -7.12 3.27
CA ARG A 75 3.99 -8.47 3.59
C ARG A 75 2.63 -8.43 4.27
N ILE A 76 1.76 -9.37 3.91
CA ILE A 76 0.54 -9.73 4.65
C ILE A 76 0.90 -10.87 5.61
N ASN A 77 0.43 -10.78 6.85
CA ASN A 77 0.72 -11.72 7.94
C ASN A 77 2.23 -11.87 8.21
N ARG A 78 2.85 -10.82 8.77
CA ARG A 78 4.29 -10.83 9.13
C ARG A 78 4.70 -11.98 10.06
N LEU A 79 3.76 -12.55 10.83
CA LEU A 79 4.06 -13.60 11.81
C LEU A 79 4.11 -15.03 11.23
N GLY A 80 3.69 -15.23 9.98
CA GLY A 80 4.05 -16.42 9.18
C GLY A 80 3.43 -17.76 9.62
N PHE A 81 2.23 -17.77 10.19
CA PHE A 81 1.46 -19.00 10.41
C PHE A 81 0.72 -19.44 9.14
#